data_AF-A0A6B3EFP8-F1
#
_entry.id   AF-A0A6B3EFP8-F1
#
_cell.length_a   1.000
_cell.length_b   1.000
_cell.length_c   1.000
_cell.angle_alpha   90.00
_cell.angle_beta   90.00
_cell.angle_gamma   90.00
#
_symmetry.space_group_name_H-M   'P 1'
#
loop_
_entity.id
_entity.type
_entity.pdbx_description
1 polymer ?
#
loop_
_entity_poly.entity_id
_entity_poly.type
_entity_poly.pdbx_seq_one_letter_code
_entity_poly.pdbx_strand_id
1 'polypeptide(L)' 'FAYNDLVAVGAMRVLHERGLRVPWDVAVVGFDDVPESRYGAVTLTTVAPDKKAIARLAVSSLVSSLERAA' A
#
# COMPACT_ATOMS: atom_id res chain seq x y z
N PHE A 1 -2.75 -10.95 -3.16
CA PHE A 1 -1.99 -9.69 -3.25
C PHE A 1 -2.92 -8.61 -3.77
N ALA A 2 -2.98 -7.44 -3.14
CA ALA A 2 -3.84 -6.33 -3.52
C ALA A 2 -3.00 -5.13 -4.01
N TYR A 3 -3.56 -4.34 -4.93
CA TYR A 3 -2.89 -3.19 -5.52
C TYR A 3 -2.53 -2.10 -4.50
N ASN A 4 -3.40 -1.87 -3.50
CA ASN A 4 -3.14 -0.97 -2.40
C ASN A 4 -3.78 -1.45 -1.09
N ASP A 5 -3.45 -0.78 0.01
CA ASP A 5 -3.97 -1.10 1.34
C ASP A 5 -5.49 -0.97 1.46
N LEU A 6 -6.10 0.02 0.80
CA LEU A 6 -7.55 0.23 0.87
C LEU A 6 -8.32 -0.95 0.22
N VAL A 7 -7.85 -1.44 -0.93
CA VAL A 7 -8.40 -2.63 -1.58
C VAL A 7 -8.15 -3.87 -0.74
N ALA A 8 -6.97 -3.99 -0.11
CA ALA A 8 -6.65 -5.11 0.77
C ALA A 8 -7.59 -5.18 1.99
N VAL A 9 -7.84 -4.03 2.65
CA VAL A 9 -8.77 -3.92 3.79
C VAL A 9 -10.20 -4.27 3.36
N GLY A 10 -10.65 -3.78 2.19
CA GLY A 10 -11.94 -4.15 1.63
C GLY A 10 -12.07 -5.67 1.38
N ALA A 11 -11.02 -6.31 0.86
CA ALA A 11 -11.00 -7.76 0.70
C ALA A 11 -11.03 -8.51 2.04
N MET A 12 -10.26 -8.07 3.04
CA MET A 12 -10.27 -8.65 4.39
C MET A 12 -11.65 -8.59 5.05
N ARG A 13 -12.38 -7.47 4.87
CA ARG A 13 -13.77 -7.35 5.34
C ARG A 13 -14.67 -8.41 4.71
N VAL A 14 -14.59 -8.59 3.40
CA VAL A 14 -15.43 -9.55 2.68
C VAL A 14 -15.06 -11.00 3.01
N LEU A 15 -13.78 -11.29 3.26
CA LEU A 15 -13.34 -12.59 3.76
C LEU A 15 -13.94 -12.88 5.14
N HIS A 16 -13.91 -11.89 6.03
CA HIS A 16 -14.53 -11.99 7.35
C HIS A 16 -16.04 -12.19 7.29
N GLU A 17 -16.76 -11.44 6.46
CA GLU A 17 -18.21 -11.59 6.23
C GLU A 17 -18.58 -12.99 5.71
N ARG A 18 -17.64 -13.69 5.05
CA ARG A 18 -17.79 -15.08 4.58
C ARG A 18 -17.29 -16.13 5.57
N GLY A 19 -16.87 -15.74 6.76
CA GLY A 19 -16.36 -16.64 7.78
C GLY A 19 -14.94 -17.18 7.51
N LEU A 20 -14.21 -16.60 6.55
CA LEU A 20 -12.82 -16.97 6.26
C LEU A 20 -11.86 -16.19 7.15
N ARG A 21 -10.89 -16.89 7.74
CA ARG A 21 -9.91 -16.32 8.65
C ARG A 21 -8.69 -15.83 7.87
N VAL A 22 -8.30 -14.58 8.12
CA VAL A 22 -7.01 -14.04 7.70
C VAL A 22 -6.06 -14.13 8.89
N PRO A 23 -4.84 -14.69 8.76
CA PRO A 23 -4.22 -15.20 7.53
C PRO A 23 -4.44 -16.70 7.24
N TRP A 24 -5.14 -17.42 8.12
CA TRP A 24 -5.14 -18.90 8.14
C TRP A 24 -5.76 -19.56 6.91
N ASP A 25 -6.92 -19.06 6.45
CA ASP A 25 -7.62 -19.60 5.28
C ASP A 25 -7.21 -18.83 4.02
N VAL A 26 -7.00 -17.51 4.15
CA VAL A 26 -6.51 -16.65 3.07
C VAL A 26 -5.51 -15.63 3.64
N ALA A 27 -4.28 -15.68 3.15
CA ALA A 27 -3.30 -14.64 3.42
C ALA A 27 -3.53 -13.42 2.51
N VAL A 28 -3.49 -12.22 3.09
CA VAL A 28 -3.67 -10.96 2.37
C VAL A 28 -2.44 -10.09 2.58
N VAL A 29 -1.93 -9.55 1.47
CA VAL A 29 -0.82 -8.58 1.45
C VAL A 29 -1.26 -7.37 0.64
N GLY A 30 -1.09 -6.19 1.22
CA GLY A 30 -1.35 -4.89 0.60
C GLY A 30 -0.09 -4.20 0.08
N PHE A 31 -0.24 -2.92 -0.22
CA PHE A 31 0.81 -2.03 -0.70
C PHE A 31 0.43 -0.59 -0.30
N ASP A 32 1.31 0.12 0.40
CA ASP A 32 1.34 1.58 0.65
C ASP A 32 1.79 1.91 2.09
N ASP A 33 1.58 0.99 3.05
CA ASP A 33 1.71 1.22 4.50
C ASP A 33 0.98 2.50 4.93
N VAL A 34 -0.31 2.58 4.61
CA VAL A 34 -1.17 3.67 5.10
C VAL A 34 -1.43 3.48 6.59
N PRO A 35 -1.51 4.55 7.41
CA PRO A 35 -1.74 4.44 8.85
C PRO A 35 -2.96 3.58 9.22
N GLU A 36 -4.03 3.70 8.43
CA GLU A 36 -5.31 3.00 8.62
C GLU A 36 -5.15 1.48 8.59
N SER A 37 -4.15 0.95 7.88
CA SER A 37 -3.87 -0.49 7.75
C SER A 37 -3.49 -1.16 9.09
N ARG A 38 -3.13 -0.38 10.10
CA ARG A 38 -2.64 -0.83 11.41
C ARG A 38 -3.74 -1.02 12.45
N TYR A 39 -4.95 -0.54 12.19
CA TYR A 39 -6.01 -0.46 13.20
C TYR A 39 -7.16 -1.46 12.99
N GLY A 40 -7.02 -2.40 12.05
CA GLY A 40 -7.97 -3.50 11.87
C GLY A 40 -7.88 -4.56 12.97
N ALA A 41 -8.93 -5.38 13.11
CA ALA A 41 -8.93 -6.53 14.03
C ALA A 41 -7.77 -7.52 13.74
N VAL A 42 -7.35 -7.57 12.47
CA VAL A 42 -6.09 -8.15 12.03
C VAL A 42 -5.31 -7.04 11.34
N THR A 43 -4.06 -6.81 11.74
CA THR A 43 -3.19 -5.82 11.08
C THR A 43 -2.82 -6.30 9.68
N LEU A 44 -2.82 -5.39 8.71
CA LEU A 44 -2.50 -5.74 7.33
C LEU A 44 -0.98 -5.82 7.15
N THR A 45 -0.48 -6.97 6.67
CA THR A 45 0.86 -7.04 6.11
C THR A 45 0.89 -6.28 4.79
N THR A 46 1.80 -5.33 4.63
CA THR A 46 1.86 -4.46 3.46
C THR A 46 3.28 -4.11 3.09
N VAL A 47 3.50 -3.86 1.80
CA VAL A 47 4.74 -3.28 1.32
C VAL A 47 4.72 -1.78 1.63
N ALA A 48 5.78 -1.27 2.25
CA ALA A 48 5.99 0.16 2.47
C ALA A 48 6.97 0.71 1.41
N PRO A 49 6.50 1.37 0.34
CA PRO A 49 7.39 1.99 -0.63
C PRO A 49 8.12 3.17 0.03
N ASP A 50 9.35 3.43 -0.39
CA ASP A 50 10.05 4.66 0.01
C ASP A 50 9.47 5.87 -0.76
N LYS A 51 8.28 6.30 -0.33
CA LYS A 51 7.55 7.43 -0.89
C LYS A 51 8.39 8.72 -0.86
N LYS A 52 9.31 8.85 0.10
CA LYS A 52 10.23 10.01 0.19
C LYS A 52 11.31 9.95 -0.88
N ALA A 53 11.91 8.79 -1.14
CA ALA A 53 12.86 8.64 -2.24
C ALA A 53 12.18 8.84 -3.60
N ILE A 54 11.00 8.27 -3.82
CA ILE A 54 10.22 8.45 -5.06
C ILE A 54 9.96 9.94 -5.30
N ALA A 55 9.46 10.67 -4.30
CA ALA A 55 9.19 12.10 -4.41
C ALA A 55 10.46 12.91 -4.74
N ARG A 56 11.58 12.64 -4.03
CA ARG A 56 12.86 13.31 -4.29
C ARG A 56 13.37 13.07 -5.71
N LEU A 57 13.32 11.83 -6.17
CA LEU A 57 13.77 11.45 -7.52
C LEU A 57 12.88 12.07 -8.60
N ALA A 58 11.56 12.07 -8.43
CA ALA A 58 10.63 12.67 -9.37
C ALA A 58 10.85 14.18 -9.50
N VAL A 59 10.96 14.90 -8.38
CA VAL A 59 11.18 16.35 -8.37
C VAL A 59 12.55 16.71 -8.96
N SER A 60 13.62 16.03 -8.56
CA SER A 60 14.95 16.28 -9.11
C SER A 60 15.02 16.02 -10.61
N SER A 61 14.40 14.94 -11.09
CA SER A 61 14.35 14.63 -12.53
C SER A 61 13.63 15.71 -13.33
N LEU A 62 12.53 16.26 -12.79
CA LEU A 62 11.80 17.36 -13.42
C LEU A 62 12.65 18.64 -13.47
N VAL A 63 13.26 19.03 -12.35
CA VAL A 63 14.13 20.23 -12.30
C VAL A 63 15.26 20.12 -13.32
N SER A 64 15.98 18.99 -13.35
CA SER A 64 17.05 18.78 -14.34
C SER A 64 16.54 18.78 -15.78
N SER A 65 15.28 18.39 -16.03
CA SER A 65 14.69 18.47 -17.37
C SER A 65 14.39 19.90 -17.79
N LEU A 66 13.98 20.76 -16.86
CA LEU A 66 13.72 22.18 -17.14
C LEU A 66 15.04 22.93 -17.37
N GLU A 67 16.07 22.65 -16.59
CA GLU A 67 17.40 23.24 -16.75
C GLU A 67 18.06 22.89 -18.09
N ARG A 68 17.79 21.70 -18.65
CA ARG A 68 18.29 21.32 -19.99
C ARG A 68 17.51 21.94 -21.15
N ALA A 69 16.28 22.40 -20.90
CA ALA A 69 15.41 22.96 -21.91
C ALA A 69 15.55 24.49 -22.04
N ALA A 70 16.21 25.13 -21.08
CA ALA A 70 16.56 26.55 -21.06
C ALA A 70 17.93 26.79 -21.72
#